data_AF-A0A1G7WLT3-F1
#
_entry.id   AF-A0A1G7WLT3-F1
#
_cell.length_a   1.000
_cell.length_b   1.000
_cell.length_c   1.000
_cell.angle_alpha   90.00
_cell.angle_beta   90.00
_cell.angle_gamma   90.00
#
_symmetry.space_group_name_H-M   'P 1'
#
loop_
_entity.id
_entity.type
_entity.pdbx_description
1 polymer ?
#
loop_
_entity_poly.entity_id
_entity_poly.type
_entity_poly.pdbx_seq_one_letter_code
_entity_poly.pdbx_strand_id
1 'polypeptide(L)'
;MRYSDEELLNHLKELYIKLGRTPTKRDLEKYDAGTYTRHFGSWNNALIKADFDVNRRSYTDEEILGWIRNFYNTHGHSPTQSDFIKQFKDTKLFRNRWGNWSNTLKEAGVSVRKQYPKLSEEEMIDRLVEQVLKKRKNKKTNFALIIF
;
A
#
# COMPACT_ATOMS: atom_id res chain seq x y z
N MET A 1 8.51 28.77 25.72
CA MET A 1 8.77 27.37 25.31
C MET A 1 10.14 26.98 25.85
N ARG A 2 10.30 25.78 26.42
CA ARG A 2 11.51 25.39 27.20
C ARG A 2 12.65 24.82 26.33
N TYR A 3 12.39 24.48 25.08
CA TYR A 3 13.33 23.84 24.15
C TYR A 3 13.26 24.54 22.80
N SER A 4 14.35 24.45 22.02
CA SER A 4 14.39 24.94 20.64
C SER A 4 13.95 23.86 19.64
N ASP A 5 13.52 24.28 18.45
CA ASP A 5 13.20 23.35 17.37
C ASP A 5 14.42 22.50 16.98
N GLU A 6 15.60 23.10 16.93
CA GLU A 6 16.85 22.43 16.56
C GLU A 6 17.23 21.31 17.54
N GLU A 7 17.12 21.56 18.85
CA GLU A 7 17.38 20.52 19.88
C GLU A 7 16.43 19.32 19.70
N LEU A 8 15.15 19.58 19.43
CA LEU A 8 14.16 18.53 19.25
C LEU A 8 14.41 17.71 17.98
N LEU A 9 14.78 18.37 16.88
CA LEU A 9 15.11 17.70 15.61
C LEU A 9 16.41 16.89 15.72
N ASN A 10 17.44 17.41 16.39
CA ASN A 10 18.68 16.68 16.63
C ASN A 10 18.45 15.43 17.48
N HIS A 11 17.61 15.52 18.51
CA HIS A 11 17.22 14.35 19.30
C HIS A 11 16.52 13.27 18.46
N LEU A 12 15.68 13.63 17.48
CA LEU A 12 15.10 12.65 16.55
C LEU A 12 16.16 11.97 15.68
N LYS A 13 17.18 12.72 15.24
CA LYS A 13 18.31 12.17 14.46
C LYS A 13 19.19 11.23 15.28
N GLU A 14 19.46 11.55 16.54
CA GLU A 14 20.16 10.66 17.46
C GLU A 14 19.40 9.34 17.65
N LEU A 15 18.09 9.41 17.89
CA LEU A 15 17.26 8.21 18.00
C LEU A 15 17.25 7.38 16.70
N TYR A 16 17.20 8.04 15.54
CA TYR A 16 17.26 7.35 14.25
C TYR A 16 18.56 6.54 14.11
N ILE A 17 19.70 7.16 14.43
CA ILE A 17 21.02 6.50 14.40
C ILE A 17 21.07 5.32 15.38
N LYS A 18 20.55 5.51 16.60
CA LYS A 18 20.53 4.48 17.65
C LYS A 18 19.66 3.27 17.28
N LEU A 19 18.52 3.51 16.61
CA LEU A 19 17.52 2.47 16.32
C LEU A 19 17.67 1.84 14.93
N GLY A 20 18.36 2.50 13.99
CA GLY A 20 18.42 2.09 12.59
C GLY A 20 17.06 2.16 11.87
N ARG A 21 16.09 2.92 12.41
CA ARG A 21 14.75 3.14 11.84
C ARG A 21 14.19 4.48 12.30
N THR A 22 13.16 4.97 11.61
CA THR A 22 12.42 6.15 12.07
C THR A 22 11.90 5.95 13.51
N PRO A 23 12.22 6.87 14.45
CA PRO A 23 11.72 6.80 15.80
C PRO A 23 10.21 6.93 15.86
N THR A 24 9.57 6.18 16.75
CA THR A 24 8.15 6.31 17.10
C THR A 24 7.99 7.06 18.40
N LYS A 25 6.76 7.51 18.71
CA LYS A 25 6.44 8.16 19.99
C LYS A 25 6.80 7.32 21.22
N ARG A 26 6.90 5.99 21.07
CA ARG A 26 7.27 5.06 22.15
C ARG A 26 8.77 4.98 22.39
N ASP A 27 9.56 5.41 21.43
CA ASP A 27 11.03 5.43 21.51
C ASP A 27 11.56 6.72 22.16
N LEU A 28 10.66 7.64 22.50
CA LEU A 28 11.02 8.89 23.15
C LEU A 28 11.39 8.65 24.61
N GLU A 29 12.65 8.91 24.96
CA GLU A 29 13.18 8.80 26.32
C GLU A 29 13.23 10.17 27.02
N LYS A 30 13.69 11.22 26.30
CA LYS A 30 14.03 12.53 26.87
C LYS A 30 12.91 13.57 26.82
N TYR A 31 12.12 13.58 25.76
CA TYR A 31 11.06 14.57 25.51
C TYR A 31 9.74 13.86 25.21
N ASP A 32 8.61 14.44 25.63
CA ASP A 32 7.31 13.86 25.31
C ASP A 32 6.86 14.17 23.85
N ALA A 33 5.95 13.35 23.32
CA ALA A 33 5.40 13.59 21.98
C ALA A 33 4.57 14.90 21.90
N GLY A 34 4.09 15.40 23.04
CA GLY A 34 3.34 16.65 23.16
C GLY A 34 4.21 17.89 22.87
N THR A 35 5.49 17.84 23.24
CA THR A 35 6.49 18.87 22.98
C THR A 35 6.70 19.02 21.48
N TYR A 36 6.95 17.91 20.77
CA TYR A 36 7.04 17.91 19.31
C TYR A 36 5.76 18.42 18.63
N THR A 37 4.59 18.02 19.12
CA THR A 37 3.31 18.48 18.56
C THR A 37 3.12 19.99 18.73
N ARG A 38 3.57 20.57 19.84
CA ARG A 38 3.48 22.02 20.11
C ARG A 38 4.41 22.86 19.25
N HIS A 39 5.60 22.33 18.96
CA HIS A 39 6.60 23.01 18.14
C HIS A 39 6.28 22.89 16.64
N PHE A 40 5.92 21.69 16.18
CA PHE A 40 5.81 21.40 14.74
C PHE A 40 4.36 21.24 14.26
N GLY A 41 3.37 21.44 15.14
CA GLY A 41 1.94 21.24 14.90
C GLY A 41 1.49 19.78 14.92
N SER A 42 2.36 18.83 14.56
CA SER A 42 2.10 17.39 14.69
C SER A 42 3.39 16.58 14.79
N TRP A 43 3.29 15.35 15.31
CA TRP A 43 4.39 14.40 15.31
C TRP A 43 4.92 14.08 13.90
N ASN A 44 4.01 13.94 12.92
CA ASN A 44 4.42 13.66 11.55
C ASN A 44 5.16 14.86 10.93
N ASN A 45 4.75 16.09 11.24
CA ASN A 45 5.48 17.29 10.82
C ASN A 45 6.87 17.34 11.44
N ALA A 46 7.03 16.92 12.69
CA ALA A 46 8.34 16.82 13.32
C ALA A 46 9.25 15.82 12.58
N LEU A 47 8.73 14.65 12.20
CA LEU A 47 9.46 13.67 11.38
C LEU A 47 9.85 14.26 10.01
N ILE A 48 8.90 14.91 9.31
CA ILE A 48 9.15 15.55 8.01
C ILE A 48 10.23 16.64 8.14
N LYS A 49 10.17 17.49 9.17
CA LYS A 49 11.18 18.53 9.45
C LYS A 49 12.55 17.94 9.82
N ALA A 50 12.57 16.72 10.34
CA ALA A 50 13.80 15.96 10.61
C ALA A 50 14.30 15.18 9.39
N ASP A 51 13.66 15.34 8.23
CA ASP A 51 13.96 14.63 6.98
C ASP A 51 13.71 13.12 7.05
N PHE A 52 12.67 12.71 7.78
CA PHE A 52 12.25 11.32 7.94
C PHE A 52 10.89 11.02 7.32
N ASP A 53 10.73 9.77 6.85
CA ASP A 53 9.44 9.22 6.51
C ASP A 53 8.51 9.15 7.73
N VAL A 54 7.24 9.45 7.54
CA VAL A 54 6.24 9.39 8.63
C VAL A 54 5.92 7.94 9.00
N ASN A 55 5.91 7.63 10.31
CA ASN A 55 5.61 6.27 10.80
C ASN A 55 4.22 5.76 10.41
N ARG A 56 3.24 6.67 10.37
CA ARG A 56 1.88 6.41 9.91
C ARG A 56 1.42 7.58 9.07
N ARG A 57 1.39 7.36 7.76
CA ARG A 57 0.75 8.29 6.83
C ARG A 57 -0.76 8.18 6.99
N SER A 58 -1.44 9.31 7.19
CA SER A 58 -2.88 9.38 7.04
C SER A 58 -3.18 9.55 5.56
N TYR A 59 -4.07 8.72 5.02
CA TYR A 59 -4.56 8.87 3.65
C TYR A 59 -5.96 9.47 3.70
N THR A 60 -6.23 10.41 2.80
CA THR A 60 -7.58 10.92 2.52
C THR A 60 -8.42 9.84 1.82
N ASP A 61 -9.74 9.99 1.85
CA ASP A 61 -10.63 9.09 1.10
C ASP A 61 -10.27 9.11 -0.39
N GLU A 62 -10.01 10.29 -0.95
CA GLU A 62 -9.69 10.45 -2.37
C GLU A 62 -8.34 9.84 -2.78
N GLU A 63 -7.29 9.96 -1.95
CA GLU A 63 -6.01 9.27 -2.22
C GLU A 63 -6.22 7.74 -2.33
N ILE A 64 -7.08 7.19 -1.47
CA ILE A 64 -7.36 5.76 -1.44
C ILE A 64 -8.22 5.36 -2.63
N LEU A 65 -9.36 6.02 -2.85
CA LEU A 65 -10.29 5.71 -3.94
C LEU A 65 -9.64 5.97 -5.31
N GLY A 66 -8.84 7.03 -5.43
CA GLY A 66 -8.04 7.34 -6.61
C GLY A 66 -7.04 6.24 -6.94
N TRP A 67 -6.33 5.70 -5.94
CA TRP A 67 -5.46 4.55 -6.15
C TRP A 67 -6.23 3.32 -6.65
N ILE A 68 -7.42 3.04 -6.09
CA ILE A 68 -8.26 1.91 -6.52
C ILE A 68 -8.68 2.07 -7.99
N ARG A 69 -9.14 3.27 -8.38
CA ARG A 69 -9.49 3.59 -9.76
C ARG A 69 -8.30 3.43 -10.71
N ASN A 70 -7.14 3.97 -10.32
CA ASN A 70 -5.93 3.84 -11.13
C ASN A 70 -5.49 2.38 -11.29
N PHE A 71 -5.55 1.59 -10.21
CA PHE A 71 -5.27 0.16 -10.25
C PHE A 71 -6.19 -0.55 -11.25
N TYR A 72 -7.50 -0.28 -11.19
CA TYR A 72 -8.49 -0.85 -12.10
C TYR A 72 -8.20 -0.49 -13.56
N ASN A 73 -7.95 0.79 -13.85
CA ASN A 73 -7.65 1.26 -15.20
C ASN A 73 -6.37 0.65 -15.77
N THR A 74 -5.37 0.42 -14.91
CA THR A 74 -4.07 -0.13 -15.31
C THR A 74 -4.12 -1.65 -15.53
N HIS A 75 -4.85 -2.39 -14.70
CA HIS A 75 -4.83 -3.87 -14.71
C HIS A 75 -6.07 -4.49 -15.36
N GLY A 76 -7.10 -3.69 -15.67
CA GLY A 76 -8.38 -4.17 -16.22
C GLY A 76 -9.21 -4.96 -15.21
N HIS A 77 -8.87 -4.92 -13.93
CA HIS A 77 -9.62 -5.57 -12.84
C HIS A 77 -9.44 -4.84 -11.51
N SER A 78 -10.39 -5.01 -10.60
CA SER A 78 -10.35 -4.39 -9.28
C SER A 78 -9.20 -4.94 -8.43
N PRO A 79 -8.56 -4.11 -7.58
CA PRO A 79 -7.55 -4.60 -6.65
C PRO A 79 -8.16 -5.59 -5.65
N THR A 80 -7.34 -6.53 -5.18
CA THR A 80 -7.68 -7.38 -4.03
C THR A 80 -7.36 -6.65 -2.73
N GLN A 81 -7.89 -7.16 -1.61
CA GLN A 81 -7.48 -6.67 -0.28
C GLN A 81 -5.96 -6.82 -0.07
N SER A 82 -5.35 -7.87 -0.63
CA SER A 82 -3.91 -8.09 -0.53
C SER A 82 -3.11 -7.01 -1.26
N ASP A 83 -3.56 -6.57 -2.45
CA ASP A 83 -2.90 -5.50 -3.20
C ASP A 83 -2.99 -4.17 -2.43
N PHE A 84 -4.16 -3.90 -1.86
CA PHE A 84 -4.39 -2.74 -1.02
C PHE A 84 -3.49 -2.73 0.23
N ILE A 85 -3.41 -3.85 0.95
CA ILE A 85 -2.59 -3.97 2.16
C ILE A 85 -1.10 -3.80 1.82
N LYS A 86 -0.64 -4.33 0.67
CA LYS A 86 0.74 -4.10 0.20
C LYS A 86 1.02 -2.62 -0.06
N GLN A 87 0.07 -1.90 -0.66
CA GLN A 87 0.21 -0.47 -0.96
C GLN A 87 0.21 0.39 0.31
N PHE A 88 -0.84 0.27 1.14
CA PHE A 88 -1.10 1.20 2.23
C PHE A 88 -0.52 0.74 3.57
N LYS A 89 -0.11 -0.53 3.67
CA LYS A 89 0.43 -1.17 4.89
C LYS A 89 -0.52 -1.04 6.09
N ASP A 90 -1.82 -0.89 5.85
CA ASP A 90 -2.86 -0.74 6.87
C ASP A 90 -4.08 -1.61 6.55
N THR A 91 -4.34 -2.59 7.42
CA THR A 91 -5.42 -3.57 7.28
C THR A 91 -6.78 -3.04 7.73
N LYS A 92 -6.82 -1.92 8.46
CA LYS A 92 -8.04 -1.33 9.02
C LYS A 92 -8.53 -0.13 8.22
N LEU A 93 -7.68 0.43 7.36
CA LEU A 93 -7.95 1.68 6.64
C LEU A 93 -9.28 1.68 5.90
N PHE A 94 -9.53 0.69 5.03
CA PHE A 94 -10.79 0.61 4.28
C PHE A 94 -11.97 0.21 5.17
N ARG A 95 -11.74 -0.61 6.21
CA ARG A 95 -12.79 -1.08 7.13
C ARG A 95 -13.36 0.07 7.95
N ASN A 96 -12.51 0.96 8.44
CA ASN A 96 -12.94 2.09 9.25
C ASN A 96 -13.69 3.15 8.44
N ARG A 97 -13.41 3.26 7.13
CA ARG A 97 -13.99 4.26 6.23
C ARG A 97 -15.26 3.78 5.53
N TRP A 98 -15.22 2.56 4.99
CA TRP A 98 -16.31 2.01 4.14
C TRP A 98 -16.88 0.68 4.65
N GLY A 99 -16.45 0.21 5.83
CA GLY A 99 -16.93 -1.01 6.47
C GLY A 99 -16.32 -2.29 5.87
N ASN A 100 -16.54 -2.54 4.59
CA ASN A 100 -16.04 -3.74 3.91
C ASN A 100 -15.46 -3.42 2.52
N TRP A 101 -14.76 -4.41 1.96
CA TRP A 101 -14.05 -4.23 0.69
C TRP A 101 -15.00 -4.02 -0.49
N SER A 102 -16.15 -4.72 -0.51
CA SER A 102 -17.15 -4.56 -1.57
C SER A 102 -17.71 -3.13 -1.61
N ASN A 103 -18.01 -2.56 -0.43
CA ASN A 103 -18.41 -1.15 -0.33
C ASN A 103 -17.30 -0.21 -0.78
N THR A 104 -16.05 -0.49 -0.41
CA THR A 104 -14.89 0.30 -0.83
C THR A 104 -14.77 0.37 -2.36
N LEU A 105 -14.90 -0.77 -3.04
CA LEU A 105 -14.88 -0.84 -4.50
C LEU A 105 -16.09 -0.10 -5.13
N LYS A 106 -17.28 -0.22 -4.50
CA LYS A 106 -18.48 0.50 -4.93
C LYS A 106 -18.30 2.01 -4.85
N GLU A 107 -17.74 2.52 -3.75
CA GLU A 107 -17.43 3.95 -3.57
C GLU A 107 -16.36 4.45 -4.55
N ALA A 108 -15.39 3.59 -4.89
CA ALA A 108 -14.42 3.92 -5.94
C ALA A 108 -15.04 3.92 -7.35
N GLY A 109 -16.29 3.46 -7.51
CA GLY A 109 -16.97 3.32 -8.80
C GLY A 109 -16.44 2.16 -9.64
N VAL A 110 -15.75 1.18 -9.03
CA VAL A 110 -15.18 0.03 -9.75
C VAL A 110 -15.97 -1.25 -9.47
N SER A 111 -15.95 -2.20 -10.41
CA SER A 111 -16.78 -3.41 -10.30
C SER A 111 -16.35 -4.32 -9.13
N VAL A 112 -17.30 -4.74 -8.30
CA VAL A 112 -17.08 -5.68 -7.18
C VAL A 112 -16.82 -7.12 -7.66
N ARG A 113 -17.28 -7.46 -8.88
CA ARG A 113 -17.20 -8.82 -9.45
C ARG A 113 -15.85 -9.05 -10.13
N LYS A 114 -15.36 -10.30 -10.15
CA LYS A 114 -14.30 -10.73 -11.09
C LYS A 114 -14.81 -10.52 -12.52
N GLN A 115 -14.66 -9.32 -13.07
CA GLN A 115 -14.71 -9.14 -14.50
C GLN A 115 -13.42 -9.77 -15.03
N TYR A 116 -13.56 -10.90 -15.73
CA TYR A 116 -12.66 -11.11 -16.84
C TYR A 116 -12.79 -9.83 -17.68
N PRO A 117 -11.68 -9.14 -18.00
CA PRO A 117 -11.76 -7.93 -18.81
C PRO A 117 -12.66 -8.24 -20.01
N LYS A 118 -13.48 -7.27 -20.42
CA LYS A 118 -14.32 -7.38 -21.61
C LYS A 118 -13.37 -7.32 -22.82
N LEU A 119 -12.60 -8.39 -22.97
CA LEU A 119 -11.70 -8.67 -24.06
C LEU A 119 -12.56 -8.61 -25.31
N SER A 120 -12.06 -7.94 -26.33
CA SER A 120 -12.59 -8.15 -27.67
C SER A 120 -12.55 -9.66 -27.99
N GLU A 121 -13.38 -10.11 -28.92
CA GLU A 121 -13.40 -11.52 -29.34
C GLU A 121 -11.99 -12.00 -29.72
N GLU A 122 -11.20 -11.13 -30.35
CA GLU A 122 -9.80 -11.36 -30.70
C GLU A 122 -8.91 -11.61 -29.46
N GLU A 123 -8.96 -10.73 -28.46
CA GLU A 123 -8.11 -10.89 -27.28
C GLU A 123 -8.54 -12.09 -26.41
N MET A 124 -9.82 -12.51 -26.49
CA MET A 124 -10.31 -13.73 -25.85
C MET A 124 -9.74 -14.97 -26.55
N ILE A 125 -9.72 -14.96 -27.89
CA ILE A 125 -9.11 -16.02 -28.70
C ILE A 125 -7.62 -16.12 -28.38
N ASP A 126 -6.88 -15.02 -28.35
CA ASP A 126 -5.44 -15.01 -28.05
C ASP A 126 -5.13 -15.62 -26.68
N ARG A 127 -5.89 -15.25 -25.65
CA ARG A 127 -5.73 -15.84 -24.31
C ARG A 127 -6.08 -17.33 -24.27
N LEU A 128 -7.06 -17.77 -25.04
CA LEU A 128 -7.43 -19.20 -25.13
C LEU A 128 -6.34 -20.00 -25.85
N VAL A 129 -5.80 -19.45 -26.96
CA VAL A 129 -4.69 -20.04 -27.71
C VAL A 129 -3.46 -20.17 -26.82
N GLU A 130 -3.08 -19.12 -26.08
CA GLU A 130 -1.97 -19.17 -25.12
C GLU A 130 -2.13 -20.29 -24.08
N GLN A 131 -3.32 -20.44 -23.50
CA GLN A 131 -3.59 -21.48 -22.50
C GLN A 131 -3.51 -22.89 -23.09
N VAL A 132 -4.02 -23.10 -24.31
CA VAL A 132 -3.93 -24.37 -25.02
C VAL A 132 -2.48 -24.71 -25.35
N LEU A 133 -1.69 -23.73 -25.80
CA LEU A 133 -0.27 -23.91 -26.10
C LEU A 133 0.55 -24.22 -24.83
N LYS A 134 0.29 -23.53 -23.71
CA LYS A 134 0.91 -23.83 -22.41
C LYS A 134 0.56 -25.26 -21.94
N LYS A 135 -0.70 -25.69 -22.07
CA LYS A 135 -1.12 -27.07 -21.75
C LYS A 135 -0.50 -28.12 -22.68
N ARG A 136 -0.36 -27.81 -23.98
CA ARG A 136 0.28 -28.70 -24.97
C ARG A 136 1.78 -28.81 -24.73
N LYS A 137 2.47 -27.71 -24.40
CA LYS A 137 3.87 -27.73 -23.98
C LYS A 137 4.05 -28.59 -22.73
N ASN A 138 3.25 -28.38 -21.67
CA ASN A 138 3.31 -29.18 -20.45
C ASN A 138 3.00 -30.68 -20.67
N LYS A 139 2.08 -31.02 -21.59
CA LYS A 139 1.85 -32.43 -21.97
C LYS A 139 3.03 -33.04 -22.74
N LYS A 140 3.66 -32.30 -23.65
CA LYS A 140 4.86 -32.78 -24.37
C LYS A 140 6.06 -32.96 -23.44
N THR A 141 6.23 -32.10 -22.43
CA THR A 141 7.29 -32.25 -21.42
C THR A 141 7.06 -33.44 -20.49
N ASN A 142 5.80 -33.72 -20.10
CA ASN A 142 5.48 -34.89 -19.27
C ASN A 142 5.60 -36.24 -20.00
N PHE A 143 5.46 -36.28 -21.33
CA PHE A 143 5.69 -37.51 -22.11
C PHE A 143 7.18 -37.78 -22.39
N ALA A 144 8.03 -36.75 -22.38
CA ALA A 144 9.48 -36.91 -22.58
C ALA A 144 10.24 -37.39 -21.32
N LEU A 145 9.59 -37.45 -20.15
CA LEU A 145 10.19 -37.86 -18.87
C LEU A 145 9.91 -39.32 -18.47
N ILE A 146 9.27 -40.13 -19.33
CA ILE A 146 8.91 -41.54 -19.04
C ILE A 146 9.71 -42.54 -19.91
N ILE A 147 10.87 -42.13 -20.46
CA ILE A 147 11.79 -43.07 -21.12
C ILE A 147 13.18 -42.88 -20.51
N PHE A 148 13.42 -43.51 -19.36
CA PHE A 148 14.66 -44.15 -18.92
C PHE A 148 14.34 -45.09 -17.75
#